data_AF-A0A1Z1WC78-F1
#
_entry.id   AF-A0A1Z1WC78-F1
#
_cell.length_a   1.000
_cell.length_b   1.000
_cell.length_c   1.000
_cell.angle_alpha   90.00
_cell.angle_beta   90.00
_cell.angle_gamma   90.00
#
_symmetry.space_group_name_H-M   'P 1'
#
loop_
_entity.id
_entity.type
_entity.pdbx_description
1 polymer ?
#
loop_
_entity_poly.entity_id
_entity_poly.type
_entity_poly.pdbx_seq_one_letter_code
_entity_poly.pdbx_strand_id
1 'polypeptide(L)'
;MTGRNTSKGRNNTSKGPNTSKGSARRAGAALLATATLAALPVVGAQGLTGPSGATAAERDSATYKSRTAYESRQGPAKSWSWQGGWAASPQAPTEVFTPNWSKQGFENHTVRQVVRVSKGGTKARIELSNRYGTKPLRIVGATIARTAEGAAVEGGSVRKLAFGKGGSVTIPAGGKVYSDGVPFAVKALESLTVTLYLAEPTGPATFHMQSSATSYRAQGDHTADRGGAAFTETSDSWYYLSGVEVSGKGTARRDSVVAFGDSITDGTGSTLDTDNRYPDELAERFAAAGKPRSVLNHGISGNQVTNDTSWAGEKGVVRFKKDVLSEPNVGTVIVLEGINDIGGSGPSYPGGPTPEVSVRQLIDGHRSLIRQAHARGIKVVGATLTPVKGSFYDTPANEAKRDAVNDWIRTSGAYDEVVDLDRAIADPADPDRIAPAYDSGDALHPNDAGYKAMAAAVDLRTL
;
A
#
# COMPACT_ATOMS: atom_id res chain seq x y z
N MET A 1 -3.18 -28.37 66.94
CA MET A 1 -3.96 -28.68 68.17
C MET A 1 -4.75 -27.44 68.54
N THR A 2 -6.07 -27.61 68.75
CA THR A 2 -6.99 -26.88 69.65
C THR A 2 -6.92 -25.34 69.69
N GLY A 3 -7.99 -24.56 69.57
CA GLY A 3 -9.41 -24.80 69.78
C GLY A 3 -10.11 -23.44 69.99
N ARG A 4 -11.39 -23.39 69.65
CA ARG A 4 -12.29 -22.23 69.51
C ARG A 4 -12.55 -21.38 70.77
N ASN A 5 -12.95 -20.13 70.47
CA ASN A 5 -14.02 -19.28 71.03
C ASN A 5 -14.16 -19.05 72.54
N THR A 6 -14.34 -17.76 72.91
CA THR A 6 -15.66 -17.23 73.32
C THR A 6 -15.74 -15.71 73.16
N SER A 7 -16.90 -15.23 72.70
CA SER A 7 -17.30 -13.83 72.53
C SER A 7 -18.14 -13.32 73.71
N LYS A 8 -18.18 -11.99 73.88
CA LYS A 8 -19.24 -11.12 74.48
C LYS A 8 -18.66 -9.69 74.47
N GLY A 9 -19.31 -8.60 74.05
CA GLY A 9 -20.62 -8.33 73.47
C GLY A 9 -20.83 -6.79 73.36
N ARG A 10 -21.70 -6.38 72.43
CA ARG A 10 -22.47 -5.11 72.33
C ARG A 10 -21.73 -3.79 71.96
N ASN A 11 -22.07 -3.21 70.79
CA ASN A 11 -23.11 -2.17 70.67
C ASN A 11 -23.39 -1.67 69.23
N ASN A 12 -24.69 -1.54 68.93
CA ASN A 12 -25.44 -0.59 68.07
C ASN A 12 -25.02 -0.18 66.63
N THR A 13 -25.75 -0.78 65.67
CA THR A 13 -26.73 -0.17 64.73
C THR A 13 -26.44 1.12 63.94
N SER A 14 -26.45 0.92 62.60
CA SER A 14 -27.10 1.73 61.54
C SER A 14 -26.35 3.01 61.10
N LYS A 15 -26.21 3.40 59.82
CA LYS A 15 -26.90 3.10 58.55
C LYS A 15 -26.04 3.70 57.40
N GLY A 16 -25.96 3.05 56.23
CA GLY A 16 -25.46 3.66 54.98
C GLY A 16 -24.78 2.65 54.04
N PRO A 17 -25.15 2.57 52.74
CA PRO A 17 -25.26 1.29 52.05
C PRO A 17 -24.01 0.80 51.33
N ASN A 18 -23.96 -0.53 51.33
CA ASN A 18 -23.18 -1.45 50.52
C ASN A 18 -23.60 -1.40 49.04
N THR A 19 -22.64 -1.35 48.11
CA THR A 19 -22.75 -2.10 46.84
C THR A 19 -21.38 -2.60 46.37
N SER A 20 -21.28 -3.92 46.39
CA SER A 20 -20.23 -4.73 45.80
C SER A 20 -20.29 -4.74 44.27
N LYS A 21 -19.09 -4.81 43.68
CA LYS A 21 -18.68 -5.48 42.43
C LYS A 21 -19.81 -6.11 41.58
N GLY A 22 -19.89 -5.65 40.34
CA GLY A 22 -20.49 -6.37 39.21
C GLY A 22 -19.71 -6.03 37.94
N SER A 23 -19.03 -7.02 37.37
CA SER A 23 -18.42 -6.96 36.05
C SER A 23 -19.50 -6.81 34.98
N ALA A 24 -19.42 -5.78 34.13
CA ALA A 24 -20.28 -5.65 32.96
C ALA A 24 -19.43 -5.71 31.69
N ARG A 25 -19.57 -6.82 30.97
CA ARG A 25 -19.28 -6.92 29.53
C ARG A 25 -20.07 -5.82 28.81
N ARG A 26 -19.41 -5.01 27.98
CA ARG A 26 -20.10 -4.14 27.02
C ARG A 26 -20.09 -4.81 25.65
N ALA A 27 -21.26 -5.28 25.24
CA ALA A 27 -21.59 -5.55 23.86
C ALA A 27 -21.71 -4.20 23.11
N GLY A 28 -21.00 -4.05 22.00
CA GLY A 28 -21.17 -2.94 21.06
C GLY A 28 -22.30 -3.29 20.09
N ALA A 29 -23.38 -2.51 20.13
CA ALA A 29 -24.47 -2.59 19.16
C ALA A 29 -24.07 -1.82 17.89
N ALA A 30 -24.20 -2.48 16.73
CA ALA A 30 -24.07 -1.85 15.42
C ALA A 30 -25.33 -1.03 15.12
N LEU A 31 -25.16 0.26 14.79
CA LEU A 31 -26.21 1.14 14.30
C LEU A 31 -26.25 1.08 12.77
N LEU A 32 -27.30 0.47 12.22
CA LEU A 32 -27.66 0.57 10.81
C LEU A 32 -28.28 1.95 10.53
N ALA A 33 -27.68 2.73 9.64
CA ALA A 33 -28.28 3.92 9.06
C ALA A 33 -28.94 3.58 7.71
N THR A 34 -30.26 3.64 7.67
CA THR A 34 -31.07 3.52 6.45
C THR A 34 -31.09 4.85 5.69
N ALA A 35 -30.61 4.87 4.45
CA ALA A 35 -30.77 6.02 3.55
C ALA A 35 -31.90 5.76 2.54
N THR A 36 -32.95 6.58 2.61
CA THR A 36 -34.06 6.64 1.66
C THR A 36 -33.65 7.39 0.39
N LEU A 37 -33.76 6.75 -0.79
CA LEU A 37 -33.63 7.40 -2.10
C LEU A 37 -34.88 8.23 -2.42
N ALA A 38 -34.68 9.49 -2.80
CA ALA A 38 -35.66 10.30 -3.53
C ALA A 38 -35.20 10.44 -4.99
N ALA A 39 -36.05 10.03 -5.93
CA ALA A 39 -35.83 10.14 -7.37
C ALA A 39 -36.36 11.49 -7.91
N LEU A 40 -35.61 12.14 -8.80
CA LEU A 40 -36.10 13.24 -9.64
C LEU A 40 -35.50 13.17 -11.06
N PRO A 41 -36.18 13.74 -12.07
CA PRO A 41 -36.23 13.19 -13.42
C PRO A 41 -35.17 13.74 -14.38
N VAL A 42 -34.89 12.92 -15.39
CA VAL A 42 -34.09 13.19 -16.59
C VAL A 42 -34.84 14.16 -17.51
N VAL A 43 -34.18 15.24 -17.93
CA VAL A 43 -34.57 16.04 -19.10
C VAL A 43 -33.46 15.95 -20.13
N GLY A 44 -33.81 15.44 -21.31
CA GLY A 44 -32.92 15.34 -22.46
C GLY A 44 -32.74 16.67 -23.19
N ALA A 45 -31.61 16.82 -23.87
CA ALA A 45 -31.44 17.79 -24.94
C ALA A 45 -30.73 17.13 -26.13
N GLN A 46 -31.43 17.19 -27.25
CA GLN A 46 -31.02 16.72 -28.58
C GLN A 46 -29.87 17.58 -29.14
N GLY A 47 -29.06 16.95 -29.99
CA GLY A 47 -27.83 17.52 -30.52
C GLY A 47 -27.97 18.53 -31.66
N LEU A 48 -26.81 19.01 -32.11
CA LEU A 48 -26.61 19.68 -33.38
C LEU A 48 -25.25 19.27 -33.98
N THR A 49 -25.29 19.03 -35.28
CA THR A 49 -24.25 18.52 -36.17
C THR A 49 -23.46 19.62 -36.87
N GLY A 50 -22.16 19.38 -37.07
CA GLY A 50 -21.36 19.79 -38.24
C GLY A 50 -20.39 20.97 -38.07
N PRO A 51 -19.44 21.19 -39.02
CA PRO A 51 -18.70 20.23 -39.84
C PRO A 51 -17.17 20.33 -39.67
N SER A 52 -16.49 19.31 -40.17
CA SER A 52 -15.04 19.09 -40.21
C SER A 52 -14.30 20.13 -41.09
N GLY A 53 -13.16 20.63 -40.60
CA GLY A 53 -12.23 21.46 -41.38
C GLY A 53 -10.79 21.23 -40.91
N ALA A 54 -9.98 20.63 -41.78
CA ALA A 54 -8.55 20.43 -41.60
C ALA A 54 -7.80 21.78 -41.64
N THR A 55 -6.76 21.94 -40.80
CA THR A 55 -5.46 22.63 -41.05
C THR A 55 -4.81 23.06 -39.73
N ALA A 56 -3.97 22.20 -39.13
CA ALA A 56 -2.99 22.62 -38.12
C ALA A 56 -1.92 21.53 -37.91
N ALA A 57 -1.18 21.17 -38.95
CA ALA A 57 -0.06 20.24 -38.85
C ALA A 57 1.16 20.80 -39.58
N GLU A 58 1.73 21.91 -39.08
CA GLU A 58 3.04 22.37 -39.59
C GLU A 58 3.83 23.32 -38.65
N ARG A 59 3.43 23.47 -37.37
CA ARG A 59 4.16 24.32 -36.40
C ARG A 59 4.78 23.58 -35.20
N ASP A 60 4.82 22.25 -35.22
CA ASP A 60 5.33 21.45 -34.08
C ASP A 60 6.73 20.83 -34.29
N SER A 61 7.31 20.96 -35.48
CA SER A 61 8.61 20.35 -35.82
C SER A 61 9.82 21.14 -35.31
N ALA A 62 9.68 22.43 -35.00
CA ALA A 62 10.76 23.28 -34.50
C ALA A 62 10.97 23.14 -32.98
N THR A 63 9.89 22.89 -32.22
CA THR A 63 9.92 22.74 -30.75
C THR A 63 10.43 21.37 -30.31
N TYR A 64 10.39 20.36 -31.19
CA TYR A 64 10.90 19.01 -30.91
C TYR A 64 12.43 18.92 -31.00
N LYS A 65 13.07 19.75 -31.83
CA LYS A 65 14.53 19.73 -32.02
C LYS A 65 15.33 20.45 -30.94
N SER A 66 14.71 21.31 -30.12
CA SER A 66 15.38 21.93 -28.96
C SER A 66 15.39 21.03 -27.72
N ARG A 67 14.49 20.04 -27.65
CA ARG A 67 14.34 19.12 -26.52
C ARG A 67 15.42 18.04 -26.48
N THR A 68 15.93 17.63 -27.63
CA THR A 68 17.04 16.65 -27.76
C THR A 68 18.43 17.25 -27.53
N ALA A 69 18.56 18.58 -27.52
CA ALA A 69 19.85 19.25 -27.33
C ALA A 69 20.22 19.46 -25.85
N TYR A 70 19.26 19.32 -24.91
CA TYR A 70 19.52 19.45 -23.47
C TYR A 70 19.96 18.13 -22.81
N GLU A 71 19.77 16.98 -23.48
CA GLU A 71 20.13 15.65 -22.96
C GLU A 71 21.57 15.22 -23.30
N SER A 72 22.32 15.97 -24.12
CA SER A 72 23.63 15.53 -24.64
C SER A 72 24.86 16.26 -24.10
N ARG A 73 24.75 17.05 -23.03
CA ARG A 73 25.90 17.76 -22.40
C ARG A 73 26.16 17.41 -20.94
N GLN A 74 26.01 16.14 -20.58
CA GLN A 74 26.68 15.61 -19.39
C GLN A 74 27.64 14.51 -19.82
N GLY A 75 28.94 14.76 -19.65
CA GLY A 75 29.94 13.68 -19.67
C GLY A 75 29.59 12.61 -18.62
N PRO A 76 30.26 11.45 -18.58
CA PRO A 76 29.84 10.32 -17.75
C PRO A 76 30.01 10.67 -16.27
N ALA A 77 29.02 11.33 -15.69
CA ALA A 77 28.83 11.36 -14.26
C ALA A 77 28.68 9.90 -13.82
N LYS A 78 29.40 9.48 -12.78
CA LYS A 78 29.17 8.17 -12.14
C LYS A 78 27.67 8.05 -11.88
N SER A 79 26.95 7.31 -12.72
CA SER A 79 25.52 7.12 -12.56
C SER A 79 25.34 6.29 -11.30
N TRP A 80 24.76 6.90 -10.29
CA TRP A 80 24.41 6.18 -9.07
C TRP A 80 23.36 5.15 -9.46
N SER A 81 23.60 3.88 -9.13
CA SER A 81 22.56 2.86 -9.24
C SER A 81 21.61 3.03 -8.07
N TRP A 82 20.42 3.54 -8.37
CA TRP A 82 19.32 3.61 -7.43
C TRP A 82 18.61 2.27 -7.32
N GLN A 83 18.17 1.95 -6.11
CA GLN A 83 17.41 0.75 -5.78
C GLN A 83 16.21 1.17 -4.93
N GLY A 84 15.07 0.50 -5.09
CA GLY A 84 13.91 0.77 -4.25
C GLY A 84 14.21 0.39 -2.80
N GLY A 85 14.07 1.34 -1.88
CA GLY A 85 14.09 1.08 -0.44
C GLY A 85 12.69 0.78 0.09
N TRP A 86 11.68 1.46 -0.46
CA TRP A 86 10.27 1.32 -0.12
C TRP A 86 9.44 1.84 -1.30
N ALA A 87 8.23 1.31 -1.49
CA ALA A 87 7.27 1.79 -2.49
C ALA A 87 5.84 1.49 -2.05
N ALA A 88 4.89 2.23 -2.63
CA ALA A 88 3.46 1.98 -2.53
C ALA A 88 2.77 2.40 -3.83
N SER A 89 1.80 1.61 -4.30
CA SER A 89 1.05 1.93 -5.51
C SER A 89 0.07 3.09 -5.29
N PRO A 90 0.11 4.16 -6.11
CA PRO A 90 -0.87 5.24 -6.01
C PRO A 90 -2.28 4.79 -6.42
N GLN A 91 -3.29 5.38 -5.79
CA GLN A 91 -4.72 5.27 -6.05
C GLN A 91 -5.34 6.65 -6.28
N ALA A 92 -6.49 6.65 -6.97
CA ALA A 92 -7.34 7.82 -7.07
C ALA A 92 -7.99 8.15 -5.72
N PRO A 93 -8.25 9.43 -5.42
CA PRO A 93 -8.88 9.83 -4.15
C PRO A 93 -10.22 9.13 -3.91
N THR A 94 -10.37 8.51 -2.74
CA THR A 94 -11.57 7.77 -2.31
C THR A 94 -11.73 7.83 -0.79
N GLU A 95 -12.96 7.70 -0.30
CA GLU A 95 -13.32 7.68 1.13
C GLU A 95 -14.01 6.36 1.52
N VAL A 96 -13.83 5.31 0.70
CA VAL A 96 -14.35 3.98 1.02
C VAL A 96 -13.54 3.40 2.20
N PHE A 97 -14.23 2.79 3.17
CA PHE A 97 -13.73 2.20 4.43
C PHE A 97 -13.34 3.17 5.55
N THR A 98 -12.29 3.97 5.37
CA THR A 98 -11.72 4.78 6.47
C THR A 98 -11.65 6.27 6.12
N PRO A 99 -11.96 7.16 7.08
CA PRO A 99 -11.72 8.58 6.91
C PRO A 99 -10.26 8.85 6.57
N ASN A 100 -10.05 9.65 5.54
CA ASN A 100 -8.73 10.03 5.06
C ASN A 100 -8.82 11.44 4.44
N TRP A 101 -7.70 12.00 4.00
CA TRP A 101 -7.61 13.36 3.49
C TRP A 101 -7.61 13.44 1.96
N SER A 102 -7.80 12.32 1.25
CA SER A 102 -7.57 12.26 -0.20
C SER A 102 -8.57 13.10 -0.98
N LYS A 103 -9.87 13.08 -0.63
CA LYS A 103 -10.89 13.85 -1.34
C LYS A 103 -10.80 15.35 -1.04
N GLN A 104 -10.55 15.71 0.22
CA GLN A 104 -10.36 17.10 0.64
C GLN A 104 -9.08 17.69 0.05
N GLY A 105 -8.00 16.92 0.03
CA GLY A 105 -6.66 17.41 -0.27
C GLY A 105 -6.07 18.22 0.88
N PHE A 106 -5.15 19.11 0.53
CA PHE A 106 -4.39 19.91 1.47
C PHE A 106 -4.34 21.37 1.02
N GLU A 107 -4.33 22.28 1.99
CA GLU A 107 -4.14 23.71 1.77
C GLU A 107 -3.39 24.30 2.96
N ASN A 108 -2.16 24.77 2.75
CA ASN A 108 -1.27 25.26 3.83
C ASN A 108 -1.04 24.19 4.93
N HIS A 109 -0.72 22.95 4.55
CA HIS A 109 -0.45 21.86 5.49
C HIS A 109 0.95 21.28 5.32
N THR A 110 1.51 20.81 6.43
CA THR A 110 2.68 19.92 6.45
C THR A 110 2.23 18.50 6.75
N VAL A 111 2.67 17.54 5.94
CA VAL A 111 2.34 16.11 6.08
C VAL A 111 3.62 15.33 6.37
N ARG A 112 3.63 14.54 7.44
CA ARG A 112 4.69 13.58 7.80
C ARG A 112 4.22 12.17 7.54
N GLN A 113 5.05 11.40 6.85
CA GLN A 113 4.73 10.04 6.42
C GLN A 113 5.86 9.13 6.85
N VAL A 114 5.56 8.14 7.69
CA VAL A 114 6.52 7.14 8.16
C VAL A 114 6.53 5.98 7.16
N VAL A 115 7.73 5.56 6.77
CA VAL A 115 7.97 4.42 5.89
C VAL A 115 9.20 3.65 6.37
N ARG A 116 9.18 2.32 6.31
CA ARG A 116 10.35 1.50 6.63
C ARG A 116 11.01 0.99 5.37
N VAL A 117 12.32 1.25 5.22
CA VAL A 117 13.04 0.77 4.05
C VAL A 117 13.51 -0.68 4.23
N SER A 118 13.35 -1.50 3.22
CA SER A 118 13.84 -2.90 3.21
C SER A 118 15.36 -2.99 3.03
N LYS A 119 15.94 -2.04 2.28
CA LYS A 119 17.38 -1.99 1.96
C LYS A 119 18.00 -0.64 2.37
N GLY A 120 19.21 -0.72 2.91
CA GLY A 120 20.00 0.45 3.28
C GLY A 120 20.82 1.04 2.12
N GLY A 121 21.38 2.23 2.37
CA GLY A 121 22.23 2.94 1.41
C GLY A 121 22.97 4.12 2.04
N THR A 122 23.74 4.83 1.22
CA THR A 122 24.52 6.02 1.62
C THR A 122 23.89 7.34 1.15
N LYS A 123 22.95 7.24 0.21
CA LYS A 123 22.12 8.35 -0.25
C LYS A 123 20.68 7.88 -0.36
N ALA A 124 19.76 8.82 -0.24
CA ALA A 124 18.35 8.60 -0.46
C ALA A 124 17.79 9.64 -1.44
N ARG A 125 16.70 9.28 -2.12
CA ARG A 125 15.80 10.18 -2.83
C ARG A 125 14.37 9.68 -2.69
N ILE A 126 13.40 10.55 -2.91
CA ILE A 126 11.98 10.17 -2.89
C ILE A 126 11.38 10.26 -4.30
N GLU A 127 10.37 9.44 -4.58
CA GLU A 127 9.47 9.59 -5.70
C GLU A 127 8.15 10.19 -5.21
N LEU A 128 7.73 11.27 -5.87
CA LEU A 128 6.43 11.90 -5.67
C LEU A 128 5.56 11.76 -6.91
N SER A 129 4.29 11.45 -6.71
CA SER A 129 3.33 11.12 -7.77
C SER A 129 2.08 11.99 -7.68
N ASN A 130 1.73 12.63 -8.79
CA ASN A 130 0.46 13.31 -9.03
C ASN A 130 -0.38 12.54 -10.07
N ARG A 131 -0.25 11.20 -10.11
CA ARG A 131 -0.81 10.30 -11.13
C ARG A 131 -2.31 10.48 -11.36
N TYR A 132 -3.07 10.74 -10.30
CA TYR A 132 -4.53 10.93 -10.35
C TYR A 132 -4.95 12.39 -10.09
N GLY A 133 -4.00 13.31 -9.98
CA GLY A 133 -4.30 14.73 -9.84
C GLY A 133 -4.79 15.34 -11.16
N THR A 134 -5.77 16.24 -11.06
CA THR A 134 -6.39 16.92 -12.21
C THR A 134 -5.76 18.28 -12.53
N LYS A 135 -4.84 18.76 -11.69
CA LYS A 135 -4.10 20.01 -11.86
C LYS A 135 -2.64 19.85 -11.44
N PRO A 136 -1.73 20.77 -11.83
CA PRO A 136 -0.36 20.76 -11.35
C PRO A 136 -0.30 20.84 -9.81
N LEU A 137 0.51 19.98 -9.20
CA LEU A 137 0.74 19.91 -7.76
C LEU A 137 2.03 20.64 -7.41
N ARG A 138 1.96 21.66 -6.56
CA ARG A 138 3.13 22.39 -6.07
C ARG A 138 3.54 21.91 -4.68
N ILE A 139 4.77 21.41 -4.56
CA ILE A 139 5.42 21.08 -3.29
C ILE A 139 6.42 22.19 -2.98
N VAL A 140 6.22 22.92 -1.88
CA VAL A 140 7.05 24.10 -1.55
C VAL A 140 8.26 23.73 -0.71
N GLY A 141 8.19 22.62 0.03
CA GLY A 141 9.33 22.07 0.76
C GLY A 141 9.16 20.58 1.00
N ALA A 142 10.29 19.86 1.01
CA ALA A 142 10.32 18.45 1.37
C ALA A 142 11.58 18.14 2.20
N THR A 143 11.43 17.25 3.19
CA THR A 143 12.55 16.75 3.98
C THR A 143 12.47 15.24 4.15
N ILE A 144 13.61 14.61 4.41
CA ILE A 144 13.73 13.24 4.89
C ILE A 144 14.52 13.22 6.18
N ALA A 145 14.11 12.39 7.12
CA ALA A 145 14.76 12.22 8.42
C ALA A 145 14.61 10.79 8.92
N ARG A 146 15.39 10.41 9.93
CA ARG A 146 15.14 9.17 10.67
C ARG A 146 13.94 9.38 11.60
N THR A 147 13.06 8.40 11.65
CA THR A 147 11.86 8.43 12.49
C THR A 147 12.25 8.31 13.96
N ALA A 148 11.67 9.17 14.80
CA ALA A 148 11.67 8.99 16.25
C ALA A 148 10.27 8.55 16.70
N GLU A 149 9.84 8.88 17.92
CA GLU A 149 8.51 8.48 18.39
C GLU A 149 7.38 9.33 17.76
N GLY A 150 6.34 8.65 17.26
CA GLY A 150 5.19 9.29 16.64
C GLY A 150 5.57 10.18 15.45
N ALA A 151 5.08 11.41 15.43
CA ALA A 151 5.44 12.38 14.40
C ALA A 151 6.87 12.94 14.54
N ALA A 152 7.61 12.65 15.62
CA ALA A 152 8.94 13.22 15.85
C ALA A 152 10.02 12.61 14.94
N VAL A 153 11.10 13.34 14.74
CA VAL A 153 12.26 12.90 13.95
C VAL A 153 13.56 13.05 14.74
N GLU A 154 14.54 12.18 14.47
CA GLU A 154 15.81 12.22 15.19
C GLU A 154 16.60 13.50 14.91
N GLY A 155 17.11 14.12 15.98
CA GLY A 155 17.95 15.31 15.89
C GLY A 155 19.20 15.09 15.03
N GLY A 156 19.49 16.04 14.13
CA GLY A 156 20.66 15.98 13.23
C GLY A 156 20.48 15.07 12.01
N SER A 157 19.39 14.31 11.91
CA SER A 157 19.08 13.47 10.75
C SER A 157 18.38 14.22 9.62
N VAL A 158 17.66 15.32 9.93
CA VAL A 158 16.86 16.07 8.95
C VAL A 158 17.71 16.52 7.75
N ARG A 159 17.26 16.18 6.54
CA ARG A 159 17.84 16.62 5.27
C ARG A 159 16.75 17.27 4.42
N LYS A 160 17.01 18.50 3.97
CA LYS A 160 16.18 19.14 2.95
C LYS A 160 16.38 18.43 1.61
N LEU A 161 15.29 18.18 0.91
CA LEU A 161 15.30 17.61 -0.41
C LEU A 161 15.23 18.74 -1.45
N ALA A 162 15.91 18.53 -2.57
CA ALA A 162 15.88 19.42 -3.72
C ALA A 162 15.32 18.66 -4.93
N PHE A 163 14.84 19.40 -5.92
CA PHE A 163 14.33 18.88 -7.17
C PHE A 163 14.97 19.69 -8.30
N GLY A 164 15.90 19.10 -9.04
CA GLY A 164 16.65 19.83 -10.05
C GLY A 164 17.40 21.03 -9.46
N LYS A 165 17.97 20.87 -8.26
CA LYS A 165 18.64 21.89 -7.43
C LYS A 165 17.74 22.96 -6.80
N GLY A 166 16.43 22.95 -7.08
CA GLY A 166 15.46 23.84 -6.46
C GLY A 166 14.87 23.26 -5.17
N GLY A 167 14.51 24.11 -4.20
CA GLY A 167 13.86 23.67 -2.94
C GLY A 167 12.36 23.39 -3.06
N SER A 168 11.76 23.67 -4.22
CA SER A 168 10.34 23.44 -4.51
C SER A 168 10.19 22.79 -5.89
N VAL A 169 9.07 22.14 -6.14
CA VAL A 169 8.77 21.50 -7.43
C VAL A 169 7.30 21.63 -7.77
N THR A 170 7.00 21.71 -9.07
CA THR A 170 5.64 21.58 -9.59
C THR A 170 5.56 20.31 -10.42
N ILE A 171 4.70 19.38 -10.01
CA ILE A 171 4.46 18.10 -10.68
C ILE A 171 3.22 18.27 -11.56
N PRO A 172 3.30 18.04 -12.88
CA PRO A 172 2.13 18.18 -13.75
C PRO A 172 1.03 17.17 -13.36
N ALA A 173 -0.21 17.45 -13.75
CA ALA A 173 -1.31 16.49 -13.64
C ALA A 173 -0.93 15.17 -14.33
N GLY A 174 -1.16 14.03 -13.67
CA GLY A 174 -0.74 12.71 -14.16
C GLY A 174 0.77 12.44 -14.10
N GLY A 175 1.57 13.40 -13.63
CA GLY A 175 3.02 13.32 -13.60
C GLY A 175 3.59 12.68 -12.34
N LYS A 176 4.89 12.43 -12.37
CA LYS A 176 5.71 12.07 -11.21
C LYS A 176 7.08 12.74 -11.27
N VAL A 177 7.77 12.85 -10.14
CA VAL A 177 9.12 13.42 -10.05
C VAL A 177 9.94 12.68 -9.00
N TYR A 178 11.25 12.66 -9.19
CA TYR A 178 12.19 12.24 -8.14
C TYR A 178 12.88 13.46 -7.55
N SER A 179 13.14 13.44 -6.24
CA SER A 179 14.09 14.39 -5.66
C SER A 179 15.50 14.11 -6.17
N ASP A 180 16.36 15.12 -6.07
CA ASP A 180 17.80 14.93 -6.16
C ASP A 180 18.27 13.98 -5.04
N GLY A 181 19.35 13.25 -5.29
CA GLY A 181 19.92 12.34 -4.30
C GLY A 181 20.66 13.10 -3.19
N VAL A 182 20.27 12.89 -1.94
CA VAL A 182 20.90 13.52 -0.77
C VAL A 182 21.79 12.53 -0.01
N PRO A 183 22.99 12.94 0.46
CA PRO A 183 23.77 12.13 1.40
C PRO A 183 22.98 11.87 2.68
N PHE A 184 22.60 10.61 2.88
CA PHE A 184 21.77 10.17 3.98
C PHE A 184 22.00 8.67 4.14
N ALA A 185 22.76 8.31 5.17
CA ALA A 185 23.10 6.92 5.44
C ALA A 185 21.94 6.24 6.17
N VAL A 186 21.39 5.21 5.55
CA VAL A 186 20.23 4.45 6.01
C VAL A 186 20.62 2.98 6.12
N LYS A 187 20.25 2.33 7.23
CA LYS A 187 20.39 0.89 7.44
C LYS A 187 19.18 0.17 6.85
N ALA A 188 19.35 -1.10 6.52
CA ALA A 188 18.19 -1.93 6.20
C ALA A 188 17.24 -1.96 7.40
N LEU A 189 15.93 -1.95 7.12
CA LEU A 189 14.84 -1.99 8.10
C LEU A 189 14.76 -0.74 8.99
N GLU A 190 15.36 0.37 8.57
CA GLU A 190 15.27 1.65 9.28
C GLU A 190 14.01 2.42 8.85
N SER A 191 13.28 2.96 9.82
CA SER A 191 12.12 3.81 9.57
C SER A 191 12.54 5.25 9.29
N LEU A 192 11.98 5.80 8.21
CA LEU A 192 12.23 7.14 7.73
C LEU A 192 10.93 7.94 7.74
N THR A 193 11.05 9.22 8.09
CA THR A 193 9.93 10.17 8.00
C THR A 193 10.17 11.10 6.82
N VAL A 194 9.28 11.07 5.84
CA VAL A 194 9.23 12.03 4.74
C VAL A 194 8.24 13.13 5.12
N THR A 195 8.69 14.38 5.08
CA THR A 195 7.85 15.55 5.36
C THR A 195 7.63 16.33 4.09
N LEU A 196 6.38 16.64 3.74
CA LEU A 196 6.00 17.47 2.58
C LEU A 196 5.23 18.71 3.06
N TYR A 197 5.56 19.88 2.51
CA TYR A 197 4.82 21.11 2.73
C TYR A 197 4.04 21.52 1.48
N LEU A 198 2.72 21.55 1.65
CA LEU A 198 1.68 21.80 0.65
C LEU A 198 1.07 23.18 0.95
N ALA A 199 1.76 24.24 0.53
CA ALA A 199 1.37 25.61 0.85
C ALA A 199 0.08 26.05 0.13
N GLU A 200 -0.14 25.54 -1.08
CA GLU A 200 -1.26 25.90 -1.95
C GLU A 200 -2.33 24.80 -1.95
N PRO A 201 -3.60 25.12 -2.26
CA PRO A 201 -4.67 24.13 -2.36
C PRO A 201 -4.34 23.06 -3.40
N THR A 202 -4.20 21.81 -2.98
CA THR A 202 -3.86 20.70 -3.87
C THR A 202 -5.06 20.19 -4.66
N GLY A 203 -6.28 20.39 -4.16
CA GLY A 203 -7.45 19.61 -4.57
C GLY A 203 -7.30 18.13 -4.21
N PRO A 204 -8.16 17.24 -4.74
CA PRO A 204 -8.11 15.82 -4.42
C PRO A 204 -6.71 15.22 -4.65
N ALA A 205 -6.22 14.49 -3.65
CA ALA A 205 -4.86 13.98 -3.59
C ALA A 205 -4.72 12.59 -4.19
N THR A 206 -3.68 12.42 -5.00
CA THR A 206 -3.12 11.09 -5.27
C THR A 206 -2.60 10.53 -3.95
N PHE A 207 -3.04 9.33 -3.58
CA PHE A 207 -2.76 8.75 -2.28
C PHE A 207 -2.61 7.23 -2.39
N HIS A 208 -2.28 6.55 -1.31
CA HIS A 208 -2.36 5.12 -1.16
C HIS A 208 -3.20 4.86 0.11
N MET A 209 -4.30 4.12 -0.05
CA MET A 209 -5.38 4.10 0.93
C MET A 209 -5.00 3.46 2.25
N GLN A 210 -4.26 2.35 2.21
CA GLN A 210 -4.04 1.52 3.38
C GLN A 210 -2.55 1.35 3.65
N SER A 211 -1.95 2.33 4.31
CA SER A 211 -0.51 2.27 4.60
C SER A 211 -0.15 1.24 5.68
N SER A 212 -1.11 0.89 6.55
CA SER A 212 -0.84 0.25 7.85
C SER A 212 0.30 0.94 8.61
N ALA A 213 0.43 2.26 8.40
CA ALA A 213 1.42 3.15 8.99
C ALA A 213 0.84 4.56 9.16
N THR A 214 1.09 5.18 10.30
CA THR A 214 0.51 6.48 10.65
C THR A 214 1.20 7.60 9.88
N SER A 215 0.42 8.35 9.11
CA SER A 215 0.77 9.67 8.60
C SER A 215 0.20 10.74 9.52
N TYR A 216 0.90 11.88 9.62
CA TYR A 216 0.54 12.99 10.48
C TYR A 216 0.39 14.29 9.69
N ARG A 217 -0.52 15.17 10.12
CA ARG A 217 -0.75 16.47 9.50
C ARG A 217 -0.72 17.60 10.52
N ALA A 218 -0.16 18.73 10.10
CA ALA A 218 -0.12 20.00 10.82
C ALA A 218 -0.51 21.15 9.88
N GLN A 219 -1.14 22.19 10.42
CA GLN A 219 -1.42 23.43 9.70
C GLN A 219 -0.17 24.32 9.66
N GLY A 220 0.22 24.84 8.49
CA GLY A 220 1.39 25.70 8.30
C GLY A 220 2.66 24.94 7.90
N ASP A 221 3.78 25.66 7.82
CA ASP A 221 5.11 25.09 7.52
C ASP A 221 5.78 24.57 8.80
N HIS A 222 5.78 23.25 8.95
CA HIS A 222 6.44 22.51 10.04
C HIS A 222 7.57 21.62 9.51
N THR A 223 8.17 21.98 8.37
CA THR A 223 9.27 21.20 7.77
C THR A 223 10.55 21.23 8.59
N ALA A 224 10.75 22.27 9.40
CA ALA A 224 11.92 22.45 10.27
C ALA A 224 11.74 21.85 11.68
N ASP A 225 10.51 21.54 12.07
CA ASP A 225 10.20 21.03 13.41
C ASP A 225 10.83 19.67 13.62
N ARG A 226 11.30 19.38 14.83
CA ARG A 226 11.82 18.04 15.17
C ARG A 226 10.83 17.23 16.00
N GLY A 227 10.11 17.91 16.88
CA GLY A 227 9.04 17.30 17.67
C GLY A 227 7.79 17.03 16.84
N GLY A 228 6.87 16.28 17.44
CA GLY A 228 5.56 15.97 16.86
C GLY A 228 4.42 16.89 17.31
N ALA A 229 4.65 17.84 18.22
CA ALA A 229 3.57 18.55 18.92
C ALA A 229 2.62 19.34 18.01
N ALA A 230 3.11 19.86 16.87
CA ALA A 230 2.28 20.57 15.90
C ALA A 230 1.39 19.64 15.05
N PHE A 231 1.71 18.34 15.02
CA PHE A 231 1.04 17.35 14.20
C PHE A 231 -0.11 16.71 15.01
N THR A 232 -1.26 17.37 14.99
CA THR A 232 -2.42 17.02 15.82
C THR A 232 -3.42 16.09 15.14
N GLU A 233 -3.22 15.77 13.86
CA GLU A 233 -4.11 14.93 13.07
C GLU A 233 -3.35 13.73 12.48
N THR A 234 -4.04 12.59 12.37
CA THR A 234 -3.47 11.33 11.85
C THR A 234 -4.33 10.73 10.73
N SER A 235 -3.70 9.93 9.89
CA SER A 235 -4.34 9.14 8.84
C SER A 235 -3.53 7.88 8.55
N ASP A 236 -4.21 6.77 8.26
CA ASP A 236 -3.58 5.49 7.92
C ASP A 236 -3.40 5.34 6.39
N SER A 237 -2.99 6.43 5.75
CA SER A 237 -2.77 6.52 4.30
C SER A 237 -1.49 7.30 3.99
N TRP A 238 -0.88 7.03 2.84
CA TRP A 238 0.20 7.86 2.30
C TRP A 238 -0.33 8.78 1.21
N TYR A 239 0.21 10.00 1.11
CA TYR A 239 -0.22 11.05 0.19
C TYR A 239 0.94 11.52 -0.66
N TYR A 240 0.77 11.44 -1.98
CA TYR A 240 1.75 11.81 -3.02
C TYR A 240 3.10 11.09 -2.98
N LEU A 241 3.49 10.43 -1.88
CA LEU A 241 4.71 9.65 -1.77
C LEU A 241 4.48 8.26 -2.37
N SER A 242 5.23 7.92 -3.43
CA SER A 242 5.12 6.62 -4.11
C SER A 242 6.38 5.77 -4.01
N GLY A 243 7.51 6.36 -3.60
CA GLY A 243 8.74 5.59 -3.42
C GLY A 243 9.81 6.31 -2.60
N VAL A 244 10.66 5.51 -1.98
CA VAL A 244 11.96 5.93 -1.43
C VAL A 244 13.00 5.06 -2.08
N GLU A 245 13.98 5.67 -2.72
CA GLU A 245 15.10 4.96 -3.34
C GLU A 245 16.40 5.27 -2.62
N VAL A 246 17.23 4.24 -2.49
CA VAL A 246 18.55 4.33 -1.87
C VAL A 246 19.64 4.00 -2.89
N SER A 247 20.83 4.56 -2.69
CA SER A 247 22.03 4.17 -3.45
C SER A 247 23.24 3.97 -2.54
N GLY A 248 24.09 3.02 -2.89
CA GLY A 248 25.22 2.58 -2.06
C GLY A 248 26.36 1.97 -2.86
N LYS A 249 27.40 1.53 -2.16
CA LYS A 249 28.55 0.84 -2.77
C LYS A 249 28.15 -0.60 -3.08
N GLY A 250 28.07 -0.94 -4.36
CA GLY A 250 27.77 -2.28 -4.86
C GLY A 250 27.44 -2.23 -6.34
N THR A 251 27.67 -3.33 -7.07
CA THR A 251 27.16 -3.47 -8.43
C THR A 251 25.64 -3.49 -8.39
N ALA A 252 24.99 -2.74 -9.28
CA ALA A 252 23.56 -2.83 -9.54
C ALA A 252 23.22 -4.29 -9.91
N ARG A 253 22.78 -5.08 -8.94
CA ARG A 253 22.23 -6.41 -9.22
C ARG A 253 20.74 -6.22 -9.37
N ARG A 254 20.20 -6.90 -10.37
CA ARG A 254 18.77 -7.00 -10.60
C ARG A 254 18.20 -7.97 -9.55
N ASP A 255 18.11 -7.50 -8.31
CA ASP A 255 17.78 -8.31 -7.13
C ASP A 255 16.63 -7.75 -6.29
N SER A 256 15.93 -6.70 -6.73
CA SER A 256 14.73 -6.24 -6.03
C SER A 256 13.61 -7.27 -6.21
N VAL A 257 12.86 -7.50 -5.13
CA VAL A 257 11.65 -8.32 -5.10
C VAL A 257 10.45 -7.38 -5.00
N VAL A 258 9.49 -7.52 -5.91
CA VAL A 258 8.21 -6.81 -5.82
C VAL A 258 7.13 -7.78 -5.35
N ALA A 259 6.40 -7.42 -4.31
CA ALA A 259 5.16 -8.07 -3.94
C ALA A 259 4.01 -7.32 -4.63
N PHE A 260 3.29 -7.99 -5.54
CA PHE A 260 2.22 -7.39 -6.33
C PHE A 260 0.92 -8.12 -6.07
N GLY A 261 -0.13 -7.38 -5.69
CA GLY A 261 -1.38 -8.02 -5.36
C GLY A 261 -2.47 -7.10 -4.80
N ASP A 262 -3.39 -7.73 -4.09
CA ASP A 262 -4.55 -7.09 -3.48
C ASP A 262 -4.35 -6.76 -1.99
N SER A 263 -5.42 -6.73 -1.18
CA SER A 263 -5.43 -6.36 0.25
C SER A 263 -4.56 -7.26 1.11
N ILE A 264 -4.41 -8.53 0.73
CA ILE A 264 -3.56 -9.48 1.45
C ILE A 264 -2.08 -9.12 1.20
N THR A 265 -1.75 -8.62 0.01
CA THR A 265 -0.40 -8.08 -0.26
C THR A 265 -0.20 -6.70 0.33
N ASP A 266 -1.23 -5.86 0.30
CA ASP A 266 -1.23 -4.53 0.89
C ASP A 266 -0.98 -4.61 2.40
N GLY A 267 -1.60 -5.60 3.06
CA GLY A 267 -1.35 -5.95 4.46
C GLY A 267 -2.54 -5.73 5.39
N THR A 268 -3.78 -5.81 4.89
CA THR A 268 -4.99 -5.67 5.73
C THR A 268 -4.96 -6.67 6.89
N GLY A 269 -5.29 -6.22 8.10
CA GLY A 269 -5.24 -7.07 9.29
C GLY A 269 -3.88 -7.10 9.99
N SER A 270 -2.84 -6.50 9.41
CA SER A 270 -1.59 -6.24 10.14
C SER A 270 -1.76 -5.14 11.19
N THR A 271 -1.01 -5.22 12.28
CA THR A 271 -1.05 -4.22 13.35
C THR A 271 -0.45 -2.90 12.86
N LEU A 272 -1.19 -1.80 13.05
CA LEU A 272 -0.76 -0.44 12.68
C LEU A 272 0.63 -0.13 13.25
N ASP A 273 1.50 0.47 12.44
CA ASP A 273 2.86 0.91 12.80
C ASP A 273 3.85 -0.21 13.20
N THR A 274 3.52 -1.48 12.93
CA THR A 274 4.42 -2.61 13.27
C THR A 274 5.23 -3.15 12.10
N ASP A 275 4.92 -2.78 10.86
CA ASP A 275 5.56 -3.31 9.65
C ASP A 275 5.58 -4.86 9.62
N ASN A 276 4.44 -5.48 9.95
CA ASN A 276 4.27 -6.94 10.00
C ASN A 276 3.50 -7.52 8.79
N ARG A 277 3.49 -6.82 7.66
CA ARG A 277 2.90 -7.32 6.40
C ARG A 277 3.84 -8.38 5.82
N TYR A 278 3.36 -9.36 5.04
CA TYR A 278 4.27 -10.41 4.54
C TYR A 278 5.47 -9.87 3.73
N PRO A 279 5.37 -8.76 2.96
CA PRO A 279 6.54 -8.19 2.29
C PRO A 279 7.56 -7.60 3.29
N ASP A 280 7.12 -7.05 4.41
CA ASP A 280 8.02 -6.54 5.46
C ASP A 280 8.71 -7.71 6.19
N GLU A 281 7.97 -8.76 6.53
CA GLU A 281 8.50 -9.99 7.12
C GLU A 281 9.47 -10.70 6.16
N LEU A 282 9.24 -10.61 4.84
CA LEU A 282 10.21 -11.07 3.85
C LEU A 282 11.50 -10.24 3.87
N ALA A 283 11.41 -8.92 4.05
CA ALA A 283 12.58 -8.06 4.22
C ALA A 283 13.36 -8.38 5.51
N GLU A 284 12.66 -8.65 6.62
CA GLU A 284 13.24 -9.15 7.87
C GLU A 284 14.04 -10.44 7.65
N ARG A 285 13.47 -11.40 6.92
CA ARG A 285 14.15 -12.67 6.58
C ARG A 285 15.42 -12.45 5.75
N PHE A 286 15.39 -11.56 4.77
CA PHE A 286 16.60 -11.21 4.01
C PHE A 286 17.68 -10.56 4.87
N ALA A 287 17.29 -9.67 5.78
CA ALA A 287 18.23 -9.03 6.71
C ALA A 287 18.83 -10.05 7.69
N ALA A 288 18.01 -10.93 8.27
CA ALA A 288 18.44 -12.00 9.16
C ALA A 288 19.40 -13.00 8.47
N ALA A 289 19.24 -13.22 7.17
CA ALA A 289 20.16 -14.02 6.36
C ALA A 289 21.49 -13.29 6.01
N GLY A 290 21.70 -12.07 6.51
CA GLY A 290 22.90 -11.26 6.24
C GLY A 290 22.96 -10.70 4.82
N LYS A 291 21.84 -10.71 4.08
CA LYS A 291 21.75 -10.23 2.70
C LYS A 291 20.49 -9.36 2.51
N PRO A 292 20.38 -8.19 3.16
CA PRO A 292 19.24 -7.30 2.96
C PRO A 292 19.03 -6.98 1.47
N ARG A 293 17.79 -7.14 1.01
CA ARG A 293 17.35 -6.89 -0.37
C ARG A 293 16.18 -5.91 -0.38
N SER A 294 16.01 -5.26 -1.52
CA SER A 294 14.85 -4.43 -1.78
C SER A 294 13.62 -5.33 -1.89
N VAL A 295 12.65 -5.12 -1.00
CA VAL A 295 11.30 -5.69 -1.06
C VAL A 295 10.33 -4.53 -1.16
N LEU A 296 9.56 -4.48 -2.24
CA LEU A 296 8.66 -3.38 -2.59
C LEU A 296 7.22 -3.86 -2.59
N ASN A 297 6.35 -3.19 -1.83
CA ASN A 297 4.95 -3.56 -1.72
C ASN A 297 4.09 -2.76 -2.71
N HIS A 298 3.53 -3.45 -3.69
CA HIS A 298 2.56 -2.91 -4.64
C HIS A 298 1.20 -3.63 -4.50
N GLY A 299 0.84 -3.96 -3.26
CA GLY A 299 -0.53 -4.28 -2.86
C GLY A 299 -1.47 -3.10 -3.06
N ILE A 300 -2.71 -3.38 -3.43
CA ILE A 300 -3.81 -2.42 -3.37
C ILE A 300 -5.06 -3.18 -2.89
N SER A 301 -5.58 -2.84 -1.71
CA SER A 301 -6.83 -3.42 -1.23
C SER A 301 -7.94 -3.35 -2.28
N GLY A 302 -8.61 -4.50 -2.54
CA GLY A 302 -9.67 -4.62 -3.54
C GLY A 302 -9.23 -4.63 -5.01
N ASN A 303 -7.93 -4.63 -5.31
CA ASN A 303 -7.51 -4.75 -6.70
C ASN A 303 -7.88 -6.12 -7.28
N GLN A 304 -8.17 -6.13 -8.57
CA GLN A 304 -8.50 -7.33 -9.33
C GLN A 304 -7.56 -7.45 -10.52
N VAL A 305 -7.22 -8.68 -10.90
CA VAL A 305 -6.37 -8.94 -12.07
C VAL A 305 -7.06 -8.44 -13.35
N THR A 306 -8.38 -8.64 -13.46
CA THR A 306 -9.11 -8.53 -14.73
C THR A 306 -10.07 -7.34 -14.85
N ASN A 307 -10.56 -6.80 -13.73
CA ASN A 307 -11.52 -5.69 -13.70
C ASN A 307 -10.94 -4.43 -13.06
N ASP A 308 -11.27 -3.28 -13.63
CA ASP A 308 -11.10 -2.02 -12.90
C ASP A 308 -12.14 -1.96 -11.79
N THR A 309 -11.82 -1.25 -10.72
CA THR A 309 -12.72 -1.03 -9.59
C THR A 309 -12.88 0.47 -9.34
N SER A 310 -14.03 0.86 -8.80
CA SER A 310 -14.36 2.27 -8.57
C SER A 310 -13.48 2.95 -7.50
N TRP A 311 -12.86 2.17 -6.61
CA TRP A 311 -12.07 2.68 -5.48
C TRP A 311 -10.66 2.06 -5.35
N ALA A 312 -10.45 0.81 -5.80
CA ALA A 312 -9.14 0.16 -5.84
C ALA A 312 -8.40 0.36 -7.18
N GLY A 313 -9.01 1.11 -8.11
CA GLY A 313 -8.36 1.62 -9.30
C GLY A 313 -8.25 0.62 -10.46
N GLU A 314 -7.25 0.85 -11.31
CA GLU A 314 -7.00 0.09 -12.53
C GLU A 314 -6.68 -1.38 -12.20
N LYS A 315 -7.17 -2.29 -13.03
CA LYS A 315 -6.88 -3.73 -12.93
C LYS A 315 -5.40 -4.06 -12.95
N GLY A 316 -5.04 -5.15 -12.29
CA GLY A 316 -3.70 -5.69 -12.14
C GLY A 316 -2.93 -5.72 -13.46
N VAL A 317 -3.52 -6.30 -14.52
CA VAL A 317 -2.86 -6.41 -15.84
C VAL A 317 -2.49 -5.07 -16.49
N VAL A 318 -3.16 -3.97 -16.11
CA VAL A 318 -2.88 -2.63 -16.61
C VAL A 318 -1.84 -1.94 -15.72
N ARG A 319 -2.03 -1.96 -14.40
CA ARG A 319 -1.13 -1.26 -13.47
C ARG A 319 0.23 -1.95 -13.32
N PHE A 320 0.35 -3.24 -13.66
CA PHE A 320 1.61 -4.01 -13.58
C PHE A 320 2.79 -3.31 -14.26
N LYS A 321 2.56 -2.66 -15.41
CA LYS A 321 3.60 -1.88 -16.09
C LYS A 321 4.12 -0.69 -15.26
N LYS A 322 3.22 -0.02 -14.52
CA LYS A 322 3.48 1.20 -13.75
C LYS A 322 3.96 0.94 -12.33
N ASP A 323 3.68 -0.25 -11.81
CA ASP A 323 3.90 -0.61 -10.41
C ASP A 323 4.99 -1.68 -10.27
N VAL A 324 5.28 -2.47 -11.31
CA VAL A 324 6.34 -3.49 -11.27
C VAL A 324 7.43 -3.19 -12.28
N LEU A 325 7.06 -2.97 -13.55
CA LEU A 325 8.06 -2.87 -14.63
C LEU A 325 8.84 -1.54 -14.65
N SER A 326 8.38 -0.53 -13.91
CA SER A 326 9.06 0.75 -13.76
C SER A 326 9.91 0.88 -12.50
N GLU A 327 9.83 -0.10 -11.59
CA GLU A 327 10.67 -0.12 -10.39
C GLU A 327 12.14 -0.41 -10.75
N PRO A 328 13.11 0.18 -10.03
CA PRO A 328 14.52 0.00 -10.34
C PRO A 328 15.02 -1.39 -9.92
N ASN A 329 15.74 -2.04 -10.85
CA ASN A 329 16.45 -3.30 -10.63
C ASN A 329 15.56 -4.49 -10.17
N VAL A 330 14.28 -4.52 -10.53
CA VAL A 330 13.39 -5.66 -10.22
C VAL A 330 13.89 -6.94 -10.85
N GLY A 331 14.31 -7.88 -10.02
CA GLY A 331 14.71 -9.25 -10.40
C GLY A 331 13.53 -10.21 -10.40
N THR A 332 12.66 -10.08 -9.39
CA THR A 332 11.60 -11.03 -9.12
C THR A 332 10.32 -10.30 -8.72
N VAL A 333 9.17 -10.83 -9.13
CA VAL A 333 7.86 -10.40 -8.65
C VAL A 333 7.11 -11.60 -8.08
N ILE A 334 6.52 -11.42 -6.90
CA ILE A 334 5.58 -12.36 -6.29
C ILE A 334 4.18 -11.84 -6.60
N VAL A 335 3.35 -12.66 -7.24
CA VAL A 335 1.97 -12.31 -7.61
C VAL A 335 1.00 -13.06 -6.71
N LEU A 336 0.33 -12.33 -5.82
CA LEU A 336 -0.78 -12.80 -4.98
C LEU A 336 -2.00 -11.91 -5.27
N GLU A 337 -2.79 -12.28 -6.27
CA GLU A 337 -3.93 -11.48 -6.71
C GLU A 337 -4.97 -12.40 -7.37
N GLY A 338 -6.25 -12.07 -7.23
CA GLY A 338 -7.34 -12.80 -7.89
C GLY A 338 -8.48 -13.18 -6.96
N ILE A 339 -8.31 -13.06 -5.64
CA ILE A 339 -9.39 -13.38 -4.70
C ILE A 339 -10.57 -12.42 -4.85
N ASN A 340 -10.29 -11.15 -5.18
CA ASN A 340 -11.32 -10.16 -5.46
C ASN A 340 -11.98 -10.37 -6.84
N ASP A 341 -11.32 -10.96 -7.83
CA ASP A 341 -11.95 -11.33 -9.11
C ASP A 341 -13.03 -12.42 -8.90
N ILE A 342 -12.81 -13.28 -7.91
CA ILE A 342 -13.73 -14.35 -7.52
C ILE A 342 -14.86 -13.80 -6.65
N GLY A 343 -14.52 -13.07 -5.59
CA GLY A 343 -15.49 -12.59 -4.60
C GLY A 343 -16.23 -11.31 -4.98
N GLY A 344 -15.65 -10.49 -5.87
CA GLY A 344 -16.09 -9.13 -6.15
C GLY A 344 -17.35 -8.99 -6.99
N SER A 345 -17.84 -10.07 -7.62
CA SER A 345 -19.11 -10.04 -8.36
C SER A 345 -20.35 -10.10 -7.47
N GLY A 346 -20.17 -10.33 -6.17
CA GLY A 346 -21.26 -10.32 -5.19
C GLY A 346 -21.75 -8.90 -4.87
N PRO A 347 -23.04 -8.73 -4.51
CA PRO A 347 -23.61 -7.42 -4.18
C PRO A 347 -22.99 -6.78 -2.93
N SER A 348 -22.34 -7.58 -2.08
CA SER A 348 -21.68 -7.12 -0.87
C SER A 348 -20.26 -6.57 -1.12
N TYR A 349 -19.77 -6.60 -2.36
CA TYR A 349 -18.45 -6.06 -2.66
C TYR A 349 -18.43 -4.53 -2.48
N PRO A 350 -17.47 -3.98 -1.72
CA PRO A 350 -17.33 -2.54 -1.55
C PRO A 350 -17.21 -1.83 -2.90
N GLY A 351 -17.91 -0.71 -3.06
CA GLY A 351 -17.95 0.02 -4.35
C GLY A 351 -18.89 -0.58 -5.41
N GLY A 352 -19.63 -1.64 -5.07
CA GLY A 352 -20.60 -2.32 -5.94
C GLY A 352 -20.00 -3.53 -6.67
N PRO A 353 -20.85 -4.47 -7.13
CA PRO A 353 -20.38 -5.69 -7.77
C PRO A 353 -19.59 -5.39 -9.05
N THR A 354 -18.45 -6.06 -9.23
CA THR A 354 -17.71 -6.08 -10.49
C THR A 354 -18.28 -7.14 -11.45
N PRO A 355 -17.98 -7.06 -12.75
CA PRO A 355 -18.34 -8.13 -13.69
C PRO A 355 -17.85 -9.50 -13.22
N GLU A 356 -18.67 -10.54 -13.39
CA GLU A 356 -18.28 -11.90 -13.05
C GLU A 356 -17.10 -12.37 -13.93
N VAL A 357 -16.12 -13.01 -13.29
CA VAL A 357 -14.93 -13.55 -13.95
C VAL A 357 -14.97 -15.08 -13.91
N SER A 358 -14.74 -15.70 -15.06
CA SER A 358 -14.51 -17.15 -15.16
C SER A 358 -13.08 -17.51 -14.77
N VAL A 359 -12.86 -18.74 -14.31
CA VAL A 359 -11.51 -19.28 -14.02
C VAL A 359 -10.56 -19.07 -15.20
N ARG A 360 -11.04 -19.29 -16.43
CA ARG A 360 -10.23 -19.08 -17.65
C ARG A 360 -9.81 -17.62 -17.83
N GLN A 361 -10.72 -16.66 -17.65
CA GLN A 361 -10.40 -15.24 -17.78
C GLN A 361 -9.36 -14.80 -16.74
N LEU A 362 -9.49 -15.29 -15.50
CA LEU A 362 -8.51 -15.02 -14.45
C LEU A 362 -7.15 -15.62 -14.80
N ILE A 363 -7.10 -16.89 -15.19
CA ILE A 363 -5.86 -17.55 -15.66
C ILE A 363 -5.21 -16.80 -16.83
N ASP A 364 -6.00 -16.34 -17.81
CA ASP A 364 -5.47 -15.56 -18.95
C ASP A 364 -4.92 -14.19 -18.50
N GLY A 365 -5.49 -13.60 -17.45
CA GLY A 365 -4.96 -12.44 -16.74
C GLY A 365 -3.58 -12.72 -16.11
N HIS A 366 -3.45 -13.79 -15.31
CA HIS A 366 -2.17 -14.21 -14.73
C HIS A 366 -1.11 -14.49 -15.80
N ARG A 367 -1.48 -15.17 -16.89
CA ARG A 367 -0.60 -15.38 -18.06
C ARG A 367 -0.15 -14.07 -18.69
N SER A 368 -0.99 -13.04 -18.69
CA SER A 368 -0.62 -11.70 -19.14
C SER A 368 0.46 -11.08 -18.25
N LEU A 369 0.30 -11.16 -16.92
CA LEU A 369 1.31 -10.69 -15.96
C LEU A 369 2.66 -11.40 -16.18
N ILE A 370 2.63 -12.73 -16.32
CA ILE A 370 3.81 -13.55 -16.59
C ILE A 370 4.53 -13.09 -17.87
N ARG A 371 3.81 -12.97 -18.99
CA ARG A 371 4.38 -12.49 -20.26
C ARG A 371 4.99 -11.09 -20.13
N GLN A 372 4.31 -10.17 -19.44
CA GLN A 372 4.81 -8.80 -19.23
C GLN A 372 6.11 -8.79 -18.42
N ALA A 373 6.22 -9.61 -17.39
CA ALA A 373 7.41 -9.76 -16.56
C ALA A 373 8.57 -10.40 -17.34
N HIS A 374 8.34 -11.52 -18.02
CA HIS A 374 9.33 -12.22 -18.83
C HIS A 374 9.85 -11.36 -20.00
N ALA A 375 9.01 -10.51 -20.60
CA ALA A 375 9.43 -9.54 -21.60
C ALA A 375 10.45 -8.51 -21.07
N ARG A 376 10.56 -8.36 -19.75
CA ARG A 376 11.60 -7.58 -19.07
C ARG A 376 12.66 -8.46 -18.41
N GLY A 377 12.58 -9.78 -18.50
CA GLY A 377 13.47 -10.75 -17.83
C GLY A 377 13.27 -10.83 -16.31
N ILE A 378 12.10 -10.43 -15.81
CA ILE A 378 11.73 -10.55 -14.38
C ILE A 378 11.26 -11.98 -14.13
N LYS A 379 11.75 -12.62 -13.07
CA LYS A 379 11.26 -13.90 -12.58
C LYS A 379 9.89 -13.71 -11.90
N VAL A 380 8.96 -14.61 -12.12
CA VAL A 380 7.59 -14.52 -11.61
C VAL A 380 7.30 -15.70 -10.69
N VAL A 381 7.03 -15.39 -9.42
CA VAL A 381 6.57 -16.36 -8.41
C VAL A 381 5.06 -16.25 -8.30
N GLY A 382 4.35 -17.33 -8.53
CA GLY A 382 2.91 -17.41 -8.32
C GLY A 382 2.61 -17.78 -6.87
N ALA A 383 1.82 -16.96 -6.18
CA ALA A 383 1.31 -17.29 -4.86
C ALA A 383 -0.14 -17.79 -4.99
N THR A 384 -0.44 -18.95 -4.41
CA THR A 384 -1.81 -19.47 -4.36
C THR A 384 -2.71 -18.53 -3.53
N LEU A 385 -3.94 -18.33 -3.98
CA LEU A 385 -4.99 -17.59 -3.28
C LEU A 385 -5.29 -18.23 -1.92
N THR A 386 -5.36 -17.44 -0.86
CA THR A 386 -5.56 -17.92 0.51
C THR A 386 -6.99 -18.45 0.74
N PRO A 387 -7.23 -19.22 1.82
CA PRO A 387 -8.57 -19.73 2.12
C PRO A 387 -9.56 -18.60 2.45
N VAL A 388 -10.85 -18.81 2.17
CA VAL A 388 -11.91 -17.78 2.32
C VAL A 388 -13.16 -18.25 3.08
N LYS A 389 -13.20 -19.50 3.55
CA LYS A 389 -14.36 -20.04 4.24
C LYS A 389 -14.65 -19.26 5.53
N GLY A 390 -15.89 -18.83 5.69
CA GLY A 390 -16.36 -17.96 6.76
C GLY A 390 -16.33 -16.45 6.43
N SER A 391 -15.68 -16.04 5.34
CA SER A 391 -15.65 -14.64 4.91
C SER A 391 -16.90 -14.25 4.12
N PHE A 392 -17.00 -12.97 3.75
CA PHE A 392 -18.02 -12.47 2.83
C PHE A 392 -17.86 -12.95 1.37
N TYR A 393 -16.80 -13.71 1.07
CA TYR A 393 -16.60 -14.40 -0.21
C TYR A 393 -16.99 -15.89 -0.17
N ASP A 394 -17.34 -16.43 1.00
CA ASP A 394 -17.60 -17.85 1.17
C ASP A 394 -18.89 -18.29 0.46
N THR A 395 -18.72 -18.87 -0.72
CA THR A 395 -19.77 -19.60 -1.43
C THR A 395 -19.15 -20.83 -2.09
N PRO A 396 -19.91 -21.93 -2.27
CA PRO A 396 -19.40 -23.10 -2.99
C PRO A 396 -18.88 -22.80 -4.39
N ALA A 397 -19.48 -21.81 -5.08
CA ALA A 397 -19.04 -21.39 -6.40
C ALA A 397 -17.69 -20.65 -6.36
N ASN A 398 -17.49 -19.78 -5.38
CA ASN A 398 -16.23 -19.05 -5.21
C ASN A 398 -15.10 -20.00 -4.79
N GLU A 399 -15.37 -20.91 -3.88
CA GLU A 399 -14.38 -21.91 -3.45
C GLU A 399 -13.96 -22.81 -4.60
N ALA A 400 -14.93 -23.30 -5.40
CA ALA A 400 -14.62 -24.07 -6.61
C ALA A 400 -13.76 -23.28 -7.63
N LYS A 401 -14.00 -21.97 -7.79
CA LYS A 401 -13.15 -21.11 -8.65
C LYS A 401 -11.75 -20.96 -8.06
N ARG A 402 -11.66 -20.72 -6.75
CA ARG A 402 -10.39 -20.54 -6.03
C ARG A 402 -9.53 -21.79 -6.13
N ASP A 403 -10.11 -22.96 -5.89
CA ASP A 403 -9.45 -24.26 -6.03
C ASP A 403 -8.95 -24.49 -7.45
N ALA A 404 -9.76 -24.21 -8.47
CA ALA A 404 -9.35 -24.39 -9.87
C ALA A 404 -8.21 -23.45 -10.27
N VAL A 405 -8.20 -22.22 -9.78
CA VAL A 405 -7.09 -21.26 -10.00
C VAL A 405 -5.84 -21.72 -9.25
N ASN A 406 -5.97 -22.15 -8.00
CA ASN A 406 -4.84 -22.62 -7.20
C ASN A 406 -4.24 -23.92 -7.75
N ASP A 407 -5.04 -24.85 -8.22
CA ASP A 407 -4.57 -26.04 -8.93
C ASP A 407 -3.76 -25.66 -10.18
N TRP A 408 -4.26 -24.71 -10.98
CA TRP A 408 -3.52 -24.19 -12.13
C TRP A 408 -2.19 -23.53 -11.72
N ILE A 409 -2.18 -22.70 -10.66
CA ILE A 409 -0.96 -22.06 -10.14
C ILE A 409 0.08 -23.15 -9.79
N ARG A 410 -0.34 -24.20 -9.08
CA ARG A 410 0.55 -25.26 -8.59
C ARG A 410 1.09 -26.17 -9.69
N THR A 411 0.25 -26.56 -10.65
CA THR A 411 0.54 -27.73 -11.51
C THR A 411 0.88 -27.36 -12.95
N SER A 412 0.51 -26.17 -13.43
CA SER A 412 0.62 -25.84 -14.85
C SER A 412 2.05 -25.61 -15.35
N GLY A 413 2.99 -25.30 -14.44
CA GLY A 413 4.34 -24.85 -14.80
C GLY A 413 4.37 -23.48 -15.49
N ALA A 414 3.30 -22.69 -15.39
CA ALA A 414 3.24 -21.36 -16.00
C ALA A 414 4.11 -20.32 -15.26
N TYR A 415 4.23 -20.44 -13.94
CA TYR A 415 5.11 -19.61 -13.12
C TYR A 415 6.51 -20.21 -13.04
N ASP A 416 7.51 -19.34 -12.83
CA ASP A 416 8.89 -19.79 -12.66
C ASP A 416 9.08 -20.52 -11.33
N GLU A 417 8.30 -20.14 -10.31
CA GLU A 417 8.21 -20.80 -8.99
C GLU A 417 6.80 -20.61 -8.42
N VAL A 418 6.45 -21.43 -7.44
CA VAL A 418 5.19 -21.33 -6.72
C VAL A 418 5.45 -21.25 -5.22
N VAL A 419 4.72 -20.37 -4.54
CA VAL A 419 4.59 -20.37 -3.09
C VAL A 419 3.15 -20.72 -2.71
N ASP A 420 2.97 -21.79 -1.93
CA ASP A 420 1.66 -22.28 -1.52
C ASP A 420 1.18 -21.59 -0.25
N LEU A 421 0.72 -20.35 -0.38
CA LEU A 421 0.18 -19.55 0.72
C LEU A 421 -1.18 -20.06 1.20
N ASP A 422 -1.93 -20.74 0.35
CA ASP A 422 -3.18 -21.43 0.71
C ASP A 422 -2.90 -22.44 1.83
N ARG A 423 -1.93 -23.34 1.61
CA ARG A 423 -1.55 -24.33 2.62
C ARG A 423 -0.75 -23.73 3.79
N ALA A 424 0.01 -22.65 3.56
CA ALA A 424 0.82 -22.05 4.62
C ALA A 424 0.01 -21.50 5.79
N ILE A 425 -1.22 -21.03 5.53
CA ILE A 425 -2.07 -20.41 6.56
C ILE A 425 -3.40 -21.14 6.80
N ALA A 426 -3.68 -22.22 6.07
CA ALA A 426 -4.89 -23.02 6.25
C ALA A 426 -4.98 -23.66 7.64
N ASP A 427 -6.21 -23.80 8.13
CA ASP A 427 -6.49 -24.61 9.31
C ASP A 427 -6.25 -26.10 8.99
N PRO A 428 -5.41 -26.81 9.77
CA PRO A 428 -5.19 -28.24 9.57
C PRO A 428 -6.45 -29.10 9.66
N ALA A 429 -7.49 -28.64 10.38
CA ALA A 429 -8.76 -29.35 10.53
C ALA A 429 -9.79 -29.01 9.43
N ASP A 430 -9.63 -27.88 8.74
CA ASP A 430 -10.55 -27.40 7.70
C ASP A 430 -9.77 -26.52 6.70
N PRO A 431 -9.15 -27.12 5.66
CA PRO A 431 -8.20 -26.42 4.81
C PRO A 431 -8.75 -25.24 4.01
N ASP A 432 -10.07 -25.10 3.92
CA ASP A 432 -10.75 -23.99 3.24
C ASP A 432 -10.85 -22.74 4.14
N ARG A 433 -10.48 -22.87 5.42
CA ARG A 433 -10.47 -21.80 6.42
C ARG A 433 -9.05 -21.36 6.77
N ILE A 434 -8.83 -20.07 7.01
CA ILE A 434 -7.60 -19.58 7.62
C ILE A 434 -7.51 -20.14 9.06
N ALA A 435 -6.35 -20.65 9.46
CA ALA A 435 -6.14 -21.13 10.82
C ALA A 435 -6.47 -20.01 11.82
N PRO A 436 -7.22 -20.27 12.91
CA PRO A 436 -7.61 -19.21 13.87
C PRO A 436 -6.44 -18.42 14.46
N ALA A 437 -5.24 -19.00 14.53
CA ALA A 437 -4.03 -18.30 14.97
C ALA A 437 -3.53 -17.24 13.98
N TYR A 438 -3.89 -17.37 12.70
CA TYR A 438 -3.45 -16.54 11.59
C TYR A 438 -4.54 -15.59 11.08
N ASP A 439 -5.79 -15.77 11.48
CA ASP A 439 -6.92 -14.95 11.05
C ASP A 439 -6.96 -13.60 11.80
N SER A 440 -7.21 -12.50 11.08
CA SER A 440 -7.50 -11.19 11.67
C SER A 440 -8.89 -11.11 12.28
N GLY A 441 -9.75 -12.09 11.98
CA GLY A 441 -11.10 -12.25 12.51
C GLY A 441 -12.19 -12.06 11.47
N ASP A 442 -11.84 -11.82 10.21
CA ASP A 442 -12.78 -11.69 9.09
C ASP A 442 -12.76 -12.89 8.13
N ALA A 443 -11.93 -13.90 8.42
CA ALA A 443 -11.75 -15.12 7.65
C ALA A 443 -11.29 -14.90 6.19
N LEU A 444 -10.72 -13.73 5.89
CA LEU A 444 -10.15 -13.39 4.58
C LEU A 444 -8.70 -12.89 4.71
N HIS A 445 -8.46 -12.02 5.69
CA HIS A 445 -7.18 -11.35 5.87
C HIS A 445 -6.38 -11.96 7.02
N PRO A 446 -5.09 -12.25 6.80
CA PRO A 446 -4.18 -12.65 7.86
C PRO A 446 -3.97 -11.55 8.92
N ASN A 447 -3.68 -11.96 10.15
CA ASN A 447 -3.06 -11.12 11.18
C ASN A 447 -1.52 -11.18 11.06
N ASP A 448 -0.80 -10.48 11.96
CA ASP A 448 0.66 -10.48 12.01
C ASP A 448 1.30 -11.89 12.00
N ALA A 449 0.74 -12.85 12.76
CA ALA A 449 1.26 -14.21 12.80
C ALA A 449 1.03 -14.94 11.47
N GLY A 450 -0.11 -14.70 10.81
CA GLY A 450 -0.41 -15.22 9.48
C GLY A 450 0.52 -14.64 8.41
N TYR A 451 0.77 -13.33 8.42
CA TYR A 451 1.70 -12.69 7.50
C TYR A 451 3.14 -13.19 7.68
N LYS A 452 3.56 -13.41 8.91
CA LYS A 452 4.84 -14.04 9.20
C LYS A 452 4.93 -15.48 8.68
N ALA A 453 3.85 -16.26 8.81
CA ALA A 453 3.78 -17.62 8.25
C ALA A 453 3.85 -17.61 6.71
N MET A 454 3.14 -16.67 6.05
CA MET A 454 3.22 -16.48 4.61
C MET A 454 4.65 -16.12 4.17
N ALA A 455 5.28 -15.16 4.84
CA ALA A 455 6.65 -14.78 4.55
C ALA A 455 7.59 -15.98 4.74
N ALA A 456 7.41 -16.80 5.78
CA ALA A 456 8.23 -17.99 6.04
C ALA A 456 8.12 -19.06 4.94
N ALA A 457 6.97 -19.18 4.27
CA ALA A 457 6.74 -20.13 3.19
C ALA A 457 7.53 -19.81 1.91
N VAL A 458 7.97 -18.56 1.74
CA VAL A 458 8.77 -18.14 0.57
C VAL A 458 10.21 -18.65 0.71
N ASP A 459 10.73 -19.40 -0.27
CA ASP A 459 12.15 -19.79 -0.28
C ASP A 459 13.03 -18.63 -0.79
N LEU A 460 13.86 -18.05 0.07
CA LEU A 460 14.74 -16.93 -0.31
C LEU A 460 15.73 -17.27 -1.43
N ARG A 461 16.05 -18.55 -1.63
CA ARG A 461 17.01 -19.00 -2.66
C ARG A 461 16.42 -18.96 -4.06
N THR A 462 15.10 -18.95 -4.17
CA THR A 462 14.40 -18.90 -5.45
C THR A 462 14.09 -17.47 -5.91
N LEU A 463 14.33 -16.46 -5.06
CA LEU A 463 14.07 -15.04 -5.32
C LEU A 463 15.24 -14.27 -5.91
#